data_AF-A0A398CV95-F1
#
_entry.id   AF-A0A398CV95-F1
#
_cell.length_a   1.000
_cell.length_b   1.000
_cell.length_c   1.000
_cell.angle_alpha   90.00
_cell.angle_beta   90.00
_cell.angle_gamma   90.00
#
_symmetry.space_group_name_H-M   'P 1'
#
loop_
_entity.id
_entity.type
_entity.pdbx_description
1 polymer ?
#
loop_
_entity_poly.entity_id
_entity_poly.type
_entity_poly.pdbx_seq_one_letter_code
_entity_poly.pdbx_strand_id
1 'polypeptide(L)'
;MQSKSKEKGYITPGHEKKIKRKEEIGELLEFYSGLLTKKELGVLELYIQPSCSGAEVARKLRISRQAVHDHIRRSLGRMRRCESKLQLIANYKKNVVMFRKIMSKLDQCCAQSHNMEGERTLEELKTLFEKLINRNSHEL
;
A
#
# COMPACT_ATOMS: atom_id res chain seq x y z
N MET A 1 -17.21 39.23 -15.18
CA MET A 1 -15.87 38.80 -15.64
C MET A 1 -15.19 38.06 -14.53
N GLN A 2 -14.63 36.90 -14.88
CA GLN A 2 -14.01 35.94 -13.97
C GLN A 2 -12.70 36.48 -13.40
N SER A 3 -12.42 36.17 -12.13
CA SER A 3 -11.06 36.08 -11.61
C SER A 3 -10.94 34.88 -10.66
N LYS A 4 -10.99 33.67 -11.24
CA LYS A 4 -10.31 32.52 -10.67
C LYS A 4 -8.81 32.77 -10.75
N SER A 5 -8.08 32.74 -9.63
CA SER A 5 -6.63 32.51 -9.67
C SER A 5 -6.07 31.96 -8.36
N LYS A 6 -5.83 30.64 -8.43
CA LYS A 6 -4.65 29.92 -7.93
C LYS A 6 -4.54 29.68 -6.42
N GLU A 7 -5.28 28.69 -5.99
CA GLU A 7 -4.91 27.80 -4.89
C GLU A 7 -3.70 26.94 -5.32
N LYS A 8 -2.48 27.50 -5.28
CA LYS A 8 -1.25 26.70 -5.31
C LYS A 8 -0.88 26.39 -3.87
N GLY A 9 -1.35 25.26 -3.35
CA GLY A 9 -0.90 24.71 -2.09
C GLY A 9 0.60 24.35 -2.19
N TYR A 10 1.45 25.20 -1.63
CA TYR A 10 2.89 24.94 -1.56
C TYR A 10 3.14 23.69 -0.70
N ILE A 11 3.49 22.57 -1.32
CA ILE A 11 4.01 21.41 -0.62
C ILE A 11 5.46 21.76 -0.25
N THR A 12 5.70 22.05 1.03
CA THR A 12 7.07 22.29 1.52
C THR A 12 7.82 20.95 1.66
N PRO A 13 9.17 20.91 1.56
CA PRO A 13 9.95 19.68 1.66
C PRO A 13 9.71 18.85 2.94
N GLY A 14 9.26 19.51 4.02
CA GLY A 14 8.85 18.84 5.26
C GLY A 14 7.52 18.09 5.16
N HIS A 15 6.58 18.59 4.36
CA HIS A 15 5.29 17.94 4.11
C HIS A 15 5.45 16.66 3.27
N GLU A 16 6.30 16.70 2.23
CA GLU A 16 6.58 15.52 1.41
C GLU A 16 7.18 14.36 2.21
N LYS A 17 8.17 14.64 3.08
CA LYS A 17 8.75 13.62 3.97
C LYS A 17 7.73 12.98 4.89
N LYS A 18 6.75 13.77 5.37
CA LYS A 18 5.69 13.29 6.25
C LYS A 18 4.69 12.42 5.50
N ILE A 19 4.35 12.79 4.26
CA ILE A 19 3.47 12.01 3.38
C ILE A 19 4.11 10.66 3.08
N LYS A 20 5.35 10.65 2.58
CA LYS A 20 6.10 9.41 2.28
C LYS A 20 6.19 8.47 3.49
N ARG A 21 6.34 9.03 4.69
CA ARG A 21 6.39 8.23 5.92
C ARG A 21 5.04 7.58 6.24
N LYS A 22 3.91 8.27 6.00
CA LYS A 22 2.58 7.69 6.22
C LYS A 22 2.27 6.61 5.20
N GLU A 23 2.64 6.84 3.94
CA GLU A 23 2.53 5.83 2.87
C GLU A 23 3.32 4.58 3.22
N GLU A 24 4.58 4.72 3.67
CA GLU A 24 5.40 3.59 4.10
C GLU A 24 4.78 2.82 5.28
N ILE A 25 4.23 3.53 6.27
CA ILE A 25 3.52 2.89 7.39
C ILE A 25 2.30 2.13 6.88
N GLY A 26 1.55 2.71 5.94
CA GLY A 26 0.38 2.07 5.33
C GLY A 26 0.75 0.77 4.62
N GLU A 27 1.73 0.80 3.73
CA GLU A 27 2.23 -0.40 3.05
C GLU A 27 2.69 -1.48 4.04
N LEU A 28 3.40 -1.09 5.10
CA LEU A 28 3.82 -2.05 6.12
C LEU A 28 2.62 -2.61 6.92
N LEU A 29 1.60 -1.81 7.20
CA LEU A 29 0.43 -2.26 7.95
C LEU A 29 -0.38 -3.30 7.18
N GLU A 30 -0.55 -3.14 5.87
CA GLU A 30 -1.26 -4.11 5.03
C GLU A 30 -0.67 -5.52 5.19
N PHE A 31 0.66 -5.65 5.32
CA PHE A 31 1.30 -6.95 5.42
C PHE A 31 1.60 -7.41 6.85
N TYR A 32 1.69 -6.47 7.81
CA TYR A 32 2.25 -6.75 9.13
C TYR A 32 1.38 -6.27 10.30
N SER A 33 0.13 -5.86 10.05
CA SER A 33 -0.84 -5.48 11.09
C SER A 33 -0.98 -6.54 12.19
N GLY A 34 -1.00 -7.83 11.81
CA GLY A 34 -1.11 -8.97 12.73
C GLY A 34 0.07 -9.14 13.70
N LEU A 35 1.21 -8.46 13.48
CA LEU A 35 2.37 -8.48 14.39
C LEU A 35 2.26 -7.43 15.52
N LEU A 36 1.23 -6.60 15.50
CA LEU A 36 1.08 -5.47 16.40
C LEU A 36 0.08 -5.78 17.51
N THR A 37 0.32 -5.21 18.68
CA THR A 37 -0.70 -5.21 19.73
C THR A 37 -1.87 -4.31 19.31
N LYS A 38 -3.08 -4.56 19.83
CA LYS A 38 -4.28 -3.72 19.58
C LYS A 38 -4.01 -2.22 19.80
N LYS A 39 -3.23 -1.88 20.83
CA LYS A 39 -2.87 -0.48 21.14
C LYS A 39 -1.95 0.13 20.07
N GLU A 40 -0.97 -0.63 19.60
CA GLU A 40 -0.03 -0.17 18.56
C GLU A 40 -0.71 -0.05 17.20
N LEU A 41 -1.58 -1.01 16.86
CA LEU A 41 -2.38 -0.97 15.65
C LEU A 41 -3.28 0.27 15.62
N GLY A 42 -4.05 0.51 16.70
CA GLY A 42 -4.94 1.68 16.76
C GLY A 42 -4.20 3.03 16.70
N VAL A 43 -2.96 3.10 17.22
CA VAL A 43 -2.11 4.29 17.03
C VAL A 43 -1.75 4.49 15.56
N LEU A 44 -1.33 3.43 14.87
CA LEU A 44 -0.89 3.52 13.48
C LEU A 44 -2.06 3.78 12.52
N GLU A 45 -3.19 3.10 12.68
CA GLU A 45 -4.40 3.29 11.87
C GLU A 45 -4.88 4.75 11.90
N LEU A 46 -4.91 5.35 13.09
CA LEU A 46 -5.25 6.77 13.22
C LEU A 46 -4.16 7.67 12.62
N TYR A 47 -2.89 7.30 12.75
CA TYR A 47 -1.78 8.14 12.28
C TYR A 47 -1.67 8.20 10.75
N ILE A 48 -1.95 7.11 10.04
CA ILE A 48 -1.87 7.06 8.57
C ILE A 48 -2.97 7.89 7.89
N GLN A 49 -4.07 8.18 8.58
CA GLN A 49 -5.15 9.03 8.05
C GLN A 49 -4.56 10.37 7.56
N PRO A 50 -4.83 10.80 6.31
CA PRO A 50 -4.17 11.96 5.70
C PRO A 50 -4.24 13.24 6.54
N SER A 51 -5.43 13.53 7.08
CA SER A 51 -5.71 14.72 7.90
C SER A 51 -5.21 14.63 9.34
N CYS A 52 -4.82 13.44 9.82
CA CYS A 52 -4.53 13.23 11.23
C CYS A 52 -3.07 13.56 11.60
N SER A 53 -2.87 14.25 12.71
CA SER A 53 -1.57 14.55 13.31
C SER A 53 -1.31 13.69 14.55
N GLY A 54 -0.04 13.54 14.95
CA GLY A 54 0.32 12.81 16.17
C GLY A 54 -0.32 13.40 17.44
N ALA A 55 -0.60 14.71 17.46
CA ALA A 55 -1.32 15.36 18.54
C ALA A 55 -2.82 14.97 18.55
N GLU A 56 -3.43 14.79 17.38
CA GLU A 56 -4.81 14.29 17.28
C GLU A 56 -4.93 12.85 17.70
N VAL A 57 -3.97 11.99 17.31
CA VAL A 57 -3.91 10.61 17.79
C VAL A 57 -3.80 10.57 19.32
N ALA A 58 -2.91 11.38 19.90
CA ALA A 58 -2.75 11.50 21.35
C ALA A 58 -4.06 11.89 22.06
N ARG A 59 -4.80 12.88 21.51
CA ARG A 59 -6.11 13.29 22.03
C ARG A 59 -7.16 12.18 21.92
N LYS A 60 -7.31 11.58 20.73
CA LYS A 60 -8.31 10.53 20.47
C LYS A 60 -8.11 9.31 21.35
N LEU A 61 -6.86 8.89 21.55
CA LEU A 61 -6.49 7.72 22.35
C LEU A 61 -6.23 8.03 23.84
N ARG A 62 -6.33 9.31 24.25
CA ARG A 62 -6.03 9.78 25.62
C ARG A 62 -4.67 9.31 26.14
N ILE A 63 -3.64 9.40 25.29
CA ILE A 63 -2.25 9.08 25.62
C ILE A 63 -1.35 10.29 25.39
N SER A 64 -0.12 10.27 25.91
CA SER A 64 0.83 11.36 25.68
C SER A 64 1.32 11.38 24.22
N ARG A 65 1.72 12.55 23.73
CA ARG A 65 2.37 12.68 22.40
C ARG A 65 3.63 11.81 22.31
N GLN A 66 4.38 11.72 23.41
CA GLN A 66 5.55 10.86 23.51
C GLN A 66 5.18 9.38 23.32
N ALA A 67 4.11 8.92 23.97
CA ALA A 67 3.61 7.56 23.79
C ALA A 67 3.23 7.27 22.34
N VAL A 68 2.57 8.21 21.64
CA VAL A 68 2.28 8.08 20.20
C VAL A 68 3.57 7.89 19.39
N HIS A 69 4.58 8.74 19.60
CA HIS A 69 5.85 8.65 18.88
C HIS A 69 6.57 7.31 19.16
N ASP A 70 6.56 6.85 20.40
CA ASP A 70 7.19 5.59 20.77
C ASP A 70 6.45 4.37 20.21
N HIS A 71 5.11 4.37 20.19
CA HIS A 71 4.34 3.33 19.53
C HIS A 71 4.64 3.28 18.03
N ILE A 72 4.65 4.43 17.34
CA ILE A 72 4.99 4.50 15.91
C ILE A 72 6.39 3.93 15.67
N ARG A 73 7.38 4.39 16.44
CA ARG A 73 8.78 3.97 16.29
C ARG A 73 8.97 2.47 16.53
N ARG A 74 8.39 1.92 17.59
CA ARG A 74 8.51 0.51 17.95
C ARG A 74 7.83 -0.39 16.92
N SER A 75 6.61 -0.06 16.51
CA SER A 75 5.87 -0.82 15.50
C SER A 75 6.60 -0.82 14.16
N LEU A 76 7.02 0.36 13.67
CA LEU A 76 7.81 0.47 12.45
C LEU A 76 9.08 -0.37 12.51
N GLY A 77 9.81 -0.33 13.63
CA GLY A 77 11.01 -1.12 13.81
C GLY A 77 10.75 -2.63 13.72
N ARG A 78 9.62 -3.12 14.22
CA ARG A 78 9.25 -4.55 14.10
C ARG A 78 8.84 -4.90 12.67
N MET A 79 7.97 -4.11 12.05
CA MET A 79 7.50 -4.37 10.68
C MET A 79 8.67 -4.31 9.67
N ARG A 80 9.56 -3.32 9.76
CA ARG A 80 10.76 -3.23 8.90
C ARG A 80 11.72 -4.40 9.10
N ARG A 81 11.92 -4.86 10.34
CA ARG A 81 12.74 -6.07 10.60
C ARG A 81 12.10 -7.31 10.02
N CYS A 82 10.78 -7.42 10.09
CA CYS A 82 10.06 -8.52 9.47
C CYS A 82 10.24 -8.48 7.94
N GLU A 83 10.00 -7.32 7.33
CA GLU A 83 10.20 -7.12 5.89
C GLU A 83 11.65 -7.43 5.46
N SER A 84 12.66 -7.01 6.23
CA SER A 84 14.06 -7.34 5.88
C SER A 84 14.37 -8.84 5.83
N LYS A 85 13.58 -9.67 6.52
CA LYS A 85 13.76 -11.12 6.57
C LYS A 85 12.83 -11.86 5.61
N LEU A 86 11.57 -11.46 5.54
CA LEU A 86 10.54 -12.16 4.78
C LEU A 86 10.37 -11.60 3.36
N GLN A 87 10.70 -10.33 3.15
CA GLN A 87 10.63 -9.65 1.85
C GLN A 87 9.23 -9.76 1.19
N LEU A 88 8.15 -9.76 1.99
CA LEU A 88 6.79 -9.99 1.48
C LEU A 88 6.36 -8.88 0.54
N ILE A 89 6.56 -7.62 0.93
CA ILE A 89 6.19 -6.46 0.11
C ILE A 89 7.06 -6.41 -1.14
N ALA A 90 8.37 -6.62 -0.99
CA ALA A 90 9.30 -6.63 -2.11
C ALA A 90 8.95 -7.73 -3.14
N ASN A 91 8.64 -8.94 -2.68
CA ASN A 91 8.27 -10.06 -3.55
C ASN A 91 6.90 -9.84 -4.19
N TYR A 92 5.92 -9.30 -3.44
CA TYR A 92 4.62 -8.92 -3.99
C TYR A 92 4.78 -7.90 -5.14
N LYS A 93 5.55 -6.83 -4.93
CA LYS A 93 5.82 -5.82 -5.97
C LYS A 93 6.49 -6.43 -7.21
N LYS A 94 7.46 -7.35 -7.02
CA LYS A 94 8.09 -8.09 -8.14
C LYS A 94 7.09 -8.94 -8.89
N ASN A 95 6.23 -9.67 -8.17
CA ASN A 95 5.21 -10.53 -8.75
C ASN A 95 4.21 -9.72 -9.59
N VAL A 96 3.72 -8.58 -9.07
CA VAL A 96 2.83 -7.67 -9.80
C VAL A 96 3.46 -7.20 -11.12
N VAL A 97 4.74 -6.83 -11.11
CA VAL A 97 5.46 -6.43 -12.34
C VAL A 97 5.57 -7.60 -13.32
N MET A 98 5.89 -8.80 -12.83
CA MET A 98 5.99 -10.00 -13.66
C MET A 98 4.64 -10.36 -14.28
N PHE A 99 3.57 -10.32 -13.50
CA PHE A 99 2.22 -10.57 -13.98
C PHE A 99 1.79 -9.57 -15.05
N ARG A 100 2.07 -8.27 -14.86
CA ARG A 100 1.81 -7.27 -15.91
C ARG A 100 2.52 -7.60 -17.23
N LYS A 101 3.76 -8.08 -17.17
CA LYS A 101 4.50 -8.51 -18.38
C LYS A 101 3.86 -9.74 -19.04
N ILE A 102 3.41 -10.70 -18.23
CA ILE A 102 2.71 -11.89 -18.71
C ILE A 102 1.42 -11.46 -19.41
N MET A 103 0.58 -10.65 -18.77
CA MET A 103 -0.66 -10.13 -19.34
C MET A 103 -0.43 -9.42 -20.68
N SER A 104 0.57 -8.52 -20.74
CA SER A 104 0.92 -7.82 -21.98
C SER A 104 1.35 -8.77 -23.11
N LYS A 105 2.08 -9.85 -22.80
CA LYS A 105 2.43 -10.88 -23.79
C LYS A 105 1.21 -11.69 -24.23
N LEU A 106 0.31 -12.02 -23.32
CA LEU A 106 -0.93 -12.72 -23.64
C LEU A 106 -1.82 -11.86 -24.57
N ASP A 107 -1.94 -10.56 -24.30
CA ASP A 107 -2.67 -9.63 -25.18
C ASP A 107 -2.09 -9.58 -26.59
N GLN A 108 -0.77 -9.58 -26.71
CA GLN A 108 -0.08 -9.64 -28.02
C GLN A 108 -0.36 -10.96 -28.75
N CYS A 109 -0.35 -12.09 -28.03
CA CYS A 109 -0.69 -13.39 -28.61
C CYS A 109 -2.15 -13.46 -29.06
N CYS A 110 -3.10 -12.93 -28.28
CA CYS A 110 -4.50 -12.81 -28.68
C CYS A 110 -4.64 -12.00 -29.98
N ALA A 111 -3.98 -10.85 -30.08
CA ALA A 111 -4.07 -9.98 -31.26
C ALA A 111 -3.46 -10.59 -32.54
N GLN A 112 -2.60 -11.60 -32.42
CA GLN A 112 -1.95 -12.29 -33.54
C GLN A 112 -2.60 -13.64 -33.87
N SER A 113 -3.45 -14.16 -32.98
CA SER A 113 -4.15 -15.42 -33.16
C SER A 113 -5.26 -15.29 -34.21
N HIS A 114 -5.46 -16.35 -35.01
CA HIS A 114 -6.64 -16.51 -35.88
C HIS A 114 -7.46 -17.74 -35.43
N ASN A 115 -7.19 -18.27 -34.25
CA ASN A 115 -7.83 -19.45 -33.67
C ASN A 115 -8.70 -19.03 -32.46
N MET A 116 -10.03 -19.18 -32.61
CA MET A 116 -11.02 -18.87 -31.57
C MET A 116 -10.82 -19.67 -30.27
N GLU A 117 -10.37 -20.93 -30.35
CA GLU A 117 -10.20 -21.77 -29.16
C GLU A 117 -8.95 -21.36 -28.36
N GLY A 118 -7.91 -20.93 -29.07
CA GLY A 118 -6.71 -20.33 -28.47
C GLY A 118 -7.01 -18.99 -27.79
N GLU A 119 -7.80 -18.14 -28.43
CA GLU A 119 -8.24 -16.87 -27.84
C GLU A 119 -9.06 -17.07 -26.56
N ARG A 120 -9.99 -18.03 -26.57
CA ARG A 120 -10.78 -18.36 -25.38
C ARG A 120 -9.92 -18.88 -24.23
N THR A 121 -8.96 -19.76 -24.51
CA THR A 121 -8.02 -20.28 -23.51
C THR A 121 -7.15 -19.17 -22.92
N LEU A 122 -6.69 -18.22 -23.76
CA LEU A 122 -5.90 -17.07 -23.31
C LEU A 122 -6.73 -16.14 -22.41
N GLU A 123 -8.01 -15.91 -22.74
CA GLU A 123 -8.89 -15.09 -21.93
C GLU A 123 -9.19 -15.75 -20.57
N GLU A 124 -9.43 -17.06 -20.54
CA GLU A 124 -9.57 -17.81 -19.29
C GLU A 124 -8.29 -17.71 -18.43
N LEU A 125 -7.11 -17.85 -19.04
CA LEU A 125 -5.83 -17.71 -18.36
C LEU A 125 -5.63 -16.29 -17.76
N LYS A 126 -6.03 -15.24 -18.49
CA LYS A 126 -6.04 -13.86 -17.98
C LYS A 126 -6.91 -13.74 -16.74
N THR A 127 -8.15 -14.25 -16.77
CA THR A 127 -9.05 -14.18 -15.61
C THR A 127 -8.50 -14.93 -14.39
N LEU A 128 -7.81 -16.06 -14.59
CA LEU A 128 -7.16 -16.81 -13.52
C LEU A 128 -6.01 -16.01 -12.89
N PHE A 129 -5.20 -15.33 -13.72
CA PHE A 129 -4.13 -14.47 -13.22
C PHE A 129 -4.67 -13.25 -12.47
N GLU A 130 -5.73 -12.61 -12.96
CA GLU A 130 -6.38 -11.50 -12.25
C GLU A 130 -6.92 -11.93 -10.89
N LYS A 131 -7.57 -13.10 -10.82
CA LYS A 131 -8.02 -13.70 -9.55
C LYS A 131 -6.84 -13.97 -8.61
N LEU A 132 -5.72 -14.48 -9.12
CA LEU A 132 -4.53 -14.76 -8.31
C LEU A 132 -3.91 -13.47 -7.74
N ILE A 133 -3.90 -12.38 -8.51
CA ILE A 133 -3.42 -11.07 -8.05
C ILE A 133 -4.36 -10.54 -6.96
N ASN A 134 -5.67 -10.55 -7.19
CA ASN A 134 -6.66 -9.97 -6.28
C ASN A 134 -6.82 -10.76 -4.98
N ARG A 135 -6.63 -12.08 -5.00
CA ARG A 135 -6.67 -12.91 -3.78
C ARG A 135 -5.52 -12.59 -2.84
N ASN A 136 -4.35 -12.24 -3.38
CA ASN A 136 -3.23 -11.74 -2.58
C ASN A 136 -3.45 -10.31 -2.05
N SER A 137 -4.45 -9.59 -2.54
CA SER A 137 -4.83 -8.24 -2.07
C SER A 137 -5.91 -8.24 -0.98
N HIS A 138 -6.66 -9.34 -0.80
CA HIS A 138 -7.84 -9.40 0.08
C HIS A 138 -7.70 -10.36 1.29
N GLU A 139 -6.61 -11.10 1.40
CA GLU A 139 -6.29 -11.94 2.59
C GLU A 139 -5.22 -11.30 3.50
N LEU A 140 -4.90 -10.01 3.32
CA LEU A 140 -3.93 -9.27 4.13
C LEU A 140 -4.56 -8.04 4.79
#